data_AF-A0A0J5Q4J0-F1
#
_entry.id   AF-A0A0J5Q4J0-F1
#
_cell.length_a   1.000
_cell.length_b   1.000
_cell.length_c   1.000
_cell.angle_alpha   90.00
_cell.angle_beta   90.00
_cell.angle_gamma   90.00
#
_symmetry.space_group_name_H-M   'P 1'
#
loop_
_entity.id
_entity.type
_entity.pdbx_description
1 polymer ?
#
loop_
_entity_poly.entity_id
_entity_poly.type
_entity_poly.pdbx_seq_one_letter_code
_entity_poly.pdbx_strand_id
1 'polypeptide(L)'
;MTVKRHTCVLVTDADRAAVRWFHAEGLTDAQVAARMGCTADRAARVRRMLGLRAHRVRASPLLARRGLYDQGLSDSEIARREGCSAAAVTAWRRRLGLAPYYAPGRDLAIRLTLYRKGLTDQQIADHQGISGATVRSWRIKLGLAVNRSPDETHPVRLQLYRDGLSDVQIARRQGVAANSIGSWRRRRNLARNVAVTVARAAPDSDPAARIPNLPVVGADKRATDLLNAAERAVLHGLVTLYRHDSPPIPEDLAGRIMAARVAQEVRA
;
A
#
# COMPACT_ATOMS: atom_id res chain seq x y z
N MET A 1 34.42 -45.40 4.97
CA MET A 1 33.38 -45.75 3.98
C MET A 1 32.25 -46.50 4.68
N THR A 2 31.11 -45.85 4.94
CA THR A 2 29.97 -46.50 5.61
C THR A 2 29.07 -47.15 4.55
N VAL A 3 29.10 -48.48 4.45
CA VAL A 3 28.26 -49.23 3.51
C VAL A 3 26.82 -49.23 4.03
N LYS A 4 25.92 -48.46 3.42
CA LYS A 4 24.49 -48.52 3.70
C LYS A 4 23.96 -49.88 3.23
N ARG A 5 23.81 -50.84 4.15
CA ARG A 5 23.09 -52.10 3.89
C ARG A 5 21.63 -51.76 3.60
N HIS A 6 21.23 -51.91 2.35
CA HIS A 6 19.83 -51.77 1.95
C HIS A 6 19.12 -53.06 2.35
N THR A 7 18.54 -53.10 3.54
CA THR A 7 17.63 -54.19 3.93
C THR A 7 16.41 -54.10 3.03
N CYS A 8 16.36 -54.97 2.02
CA CYS A 8 15.20 -55.13 1.16
C CYS A 8 14.09 -55.79 1.98
N VAL A 9 13.25 -54.98 2.63
CA VAL A 9 12.09 -55.51 3.34
C VAL A 9 11.07 -55.96 2.30
N LEU A 10 10.78 -57.26 2.29
CA LEU A 10 9.82 -57.88 1.39
C LEU A 10 8.42 -57.32 1.65
N VAL A 11 7.71 -56.96 0.57
CA VAL A 11 6.31 -56.52 0.62
C VAL A 11 5.42 -57.77 0.71
N THR A 12 4.71 -57.91 1.83
CA THR A 12 3.83 -59.07 2.07
C THR A 12 2.46 -58.88 1.39
N ASP A 13 1.69 -59.95 1.22
CA ASP A 13 0.32 -59.84 0.71
C ASP A 13 -0.62 -59.10 1.69
N ALA A 14 -0.33 -59.21 3.00
CA ALA A 14 -1.01 -58.42 4.01
C ALA A 14 -0.76 -56.91 3.81
N ASP A 15 0.46 -56.49 3.48
CA ASP A 15 0.76 -55.09 3.16
C ASP A 15 -0.04 -54.61 1.94
N ARG A 16 -0.14 -55.44 0.90
CA ARG A 16 -0.89 -55.12 -0.33
C ARG A 16 -2.39 -54.97 -0.04
N ALA A 17 -2.97 -55.89 0.74
CA ALA A 17 -4.37 -55.84 1.13
C ALA A 17 -4.68 -54.59 1.97
N ALA A 18 -3.84 -54.30 2.97
CA ALA A 18 -3.98 -53.12 3.82
C ALA A 18 -3.90 -51.82 3.01
N VAL A 19 -2.89 -51.67 2.14
CA VAL A 19 -2.75 -50.46 1.30
C VAL A 19 -3.94 -50.30 0.36
N ARG A 20 -4.43 -51.38 -0.25
CA ARG A 20 -5.63 -51.32 -1.12
C ARG A 20 -6.86 -50.87 -0.33
N TRP A 21 -7.05 -51.37 0.89
CA TRP A 21 -8.17 -51.02 1.76
C TRP A 21 -8.13 -49.54 2.18
N PHE A 22 -7.02 -49.07 2.76
CA PHE A 22 -6.89 -47.67 3.17
C PHE A 22 -6.89 -46.69 1.98
N HIS A 23 -6.38 -47.12 0.83
CA HIS A 23 -6.46 -46.31 -0.39
C HIS A 23 -7.91 -46.15 -0.84
N ALA A 24 -8.73 -47.21 -0.81
CA ALA A 24 -10.16 -47.12 -1.12
C ALA A 24 -10.92 -46.16 -0.17
N GLU A 25 -10.45 -46.01 1.07
CA GLU A 25 -10.99 -45.04 2.05
C GLU A 25 -10.56 -43.58 1.81
N GLY A 26 -9.72 -43.30 0.80
CA GLY A 26 -9.32 -41.92 0.49
C GLY A 26 -8.04 -41.44 1.19
N LEU A 27 -7.34 -42.29 1.95
CA LEU A 27 -6.17 -41.87 2.72
C LEU A 27 -4.95 -41.59 1.82
N THR A 28 -4.10 -40.66 2.27
CA THR A 28 -2.77 -40.40 1.68
C THR A 28 -1.74 -41.45 2.08
N ASP A 29 -0.68 -41.62 1.30
CA ASP A 29 0.44 -42.53 1.60
C ASP A 29 1.03 -42.30 3.01
N ALA A 30 1.05 -41.06 3.50
CA ALA A 30 1.51 -40.73 4.85
C ALA A 30 0.55 -41.23 5.95
N GLN A 31 -0.76 -41.09 5.74
CA GLN A 31 -1.78 -41.59 6.66
C GLN A 31 -1.85 -43.13 6.66
N VAL A 32 -1.73 -43.74 5.48
CA VAL A 32 -1.63 -45.20 5.31
C VAL A 32 -0.41 -45.73 6.08
N ALA A 33 0.74 -45.09 5.92
CA ALA A 33 1.97 -45.44 6.62
C ALA A 33 1.83 -45.36 8.15
N ALA A 34 1.23 -44.28 8.66
CA ALA A 34 0.96 -44.13 10.09
C ALA A 34 0.04 -45.24 10.63
N ARG A 35 -0.98 -45.65 9.88
CA ARG A 35 -1.90 -46.75 10.26
C ARG A 35 -1.26 -48.12 10.21
N MET A 36 -0.36 -48.35 9.26
CA MET A 36 0.35 -49.62 9.09
C MET A 36 1.62 -49.73 9.95
N GLY A 37 1.99 -48.68 10.70
CA GLY A 37 3.24 -48.65 11.47
C GLY A 37 4.48 -48.72 10.58
N CYS A 38 4.45 -48.13 9.38
CA CYS A 38 5.55 -48.17 8.42
C CYS A 38 5.93 -46.77 7.89
N THR A 39 6.91 -46.68 7.00
CA THR A 39 7.33 -45.38 6.41
C THR A 39 6.43 -44.99 5.23
N ALA A 40 6.25 -43.68 5.00
CA ALA A 40 5.49 -43.16 3.86
C ALA A 40 6.02 -43.68 2.51
N ASP A 41 7.34 -43.82 2.38
CA ASP A 41 7.97 -44.37 1.19
C ASP A 41 7.62 -45.84 0.94
N ARG A 42 7.46 -46.64 2.01
CA ARG A 42 7.02 -48.03 1.90
C ARG A 42 5.57 -48.08 1.42
N ALA A 43 4.67 -47.32 2.04
CA ALA A 43 3.27 -47.24 1.61
C ALA A 43 3.16 -46.78 0.15
N ALA A 44 3.90 -45.73 -0.25
CA ALA A 44 3.95 -45.22 -1.62
C ALA A 44 4.52 -46.25 -2.62
N ARG A 45 5.50 -47.06 -2.20
CA ARG A 45 6.04 -48.16 -3.03
C ARG A 45 5.00 -49.25 -3.25
N VAL A 46 4.34 -49.72 -2.19
CA VAL A 46 3.28 -50.74 -2.28
C VAL A 46 2.12 -50.23 -3.15
N ARG A 47 1.68 -48.98 -2.95
CA ARG A 47 0.64 -48.35 -3.78
C ARG A 47 1.01 -48.37 -5.27
N ARG A 48 2.26 -48.01 -5.62
CA ARG A 48 2.75 -48.03 -7.01
C ARG A 48 2.78 -49.45 -7.59
N MET A 49 3.19 -50.45 -6.80
CA MET A 49 3.17 -51.85 -7.23
C MET A 49 1.74 -52.36 -7.51
N LEU A 50 0.74 -51.81 -6.83
CA LEU A 50 -0.68 -52.11 -7.05
C LEU A 50 -1.31 -51.33 -8.21
N GLY A 51 -0.55 -50.46 -8.90
CA GLY A 51 -1.07 -49.61 -9.98
C GLY A 51 -2.02 -48.50 -9.51
N LEU A 52 -2.07 -48.22 -8.20
CA LEU A 52 -3.01 -47.25 -7.64
C LEU A 52 -2.47 -45.82 -7.77
N ARG A 53 -3.30 -44.90 -8.28
CA ARG A 53 -2.96 -43.48 -8.40
C ARG A 53 -2.78 -42.85 -7.02
N ALA A 54 -1.78 -41.99 -6.86
CA ALA A 54 -1.55 -41.30 -5.60
C ALA A 54 -2.75 -40.43 -5.22
N HIS A 55 -3.25 -40.62 -3.99
CA HIS A 55 -4.17 -39.67 -3.37
C HIS A 55 -3.39 -38.42 -2.99
N ARG A 56 -3.52 -37.41 -3.85
CA ARG A 56 -3.07 -36.06 -3.52
C ARG A 56 -4.17 -35.41 -2.73
N VAL A 57 -4.16 -35.60 -1.42
CA VAL A 57 -4.80 -34.62 -0.53
C VAL A 57 -3.95 -33.37 -0.69
N ARG A 58 -4.31 -32.52 -1.65
CA ARG A 58 -4.09 -31.09 -1.44
C ARG A 58 -4.85 -30.84 -0.15
N ALA A 59 -4.15 -30.73 0.99
CA ALA A 59 -4.75 -30.31 2.26
C ALA A 59 -5.64 -29.15 1.89
N SER A 60 -6.96 -29.36 1.89
CA SER A 60 -7.85 -28.62 1.00
C SER A 60 -7.57 -27.14 1.25
N PRO A 61 -6.91 -26.42 0.33
CA PRO A 61 -6.58 -25.03 0.58
C PRO A 61 -7.86 -24.26 0.92
N LEU A 62 -9.01 -24.79 0.51
CA LEU A 62 -10.34 -24.31 0.83
C LEU A 62 -10.65 -24.26 2.33
N LEU A 63 -10.29 -25.27 3.13
CA LEU A 63 -10.59 -25.27 4.59
C LEU A 63 -9.71 -24.28 5.34
N ALA A 64 -8.41 -24.21 5.01
CA ALA A 64 -7.50 -23.23 5.58
C ALA A 64 -7.91 -21.80 5.18
N ARG A 65 -8.18 -21.55 3.88
CA ARG A 65 -8.69 -20.26 3.39
C ARG A 65 -9.99 -19.87 4.07
N ARG A 66 -10.90 -20.82 4.28
CA ARG A 66 -12.19 -20.54 4.91
C ARG A 66 -11.99 -20.09 6.35
N GLY A 67 -11.16 -20.79 7.12
CA GLY A 67 -10.83 -20.37 8.49
C GLY A 67 -10.20 -18.98 8.55
N LEU A 68 -9.30 -18.64 7.61
CA LEU A 68 -8.70 -17.30 7.54
C LEU A 68 -9.73 -16.23 7.11
N TYR A 69 -10.64 -16.56 6.21
CA TYR A 69 -11.73 -15.67 5.80
C TYR A 69 -12.72 -15.41 6.95
N ASP A 70 -13.09 -16.45 7.69
CA ASP A 70 -14.01 -16.34 8.83
C ASP A 70 -13.37 -15.54 10.00
N GLN A 71 -12.03 -15.50 10.09
CA GLN A 71 -11.29 -14.59 10.98
C GLN A 71 -11.32 -13.12 10.50
N GLY A 72 -11.86 -12.85 9.33
CA GLY A 72 -11.96 -11.52 8.76
C GLY A 72 -10.65 -11.00 8.18
N LEU A 73 -9.84 -11.87 7.57
CA LEU A 73 -8.68 -11.43 6.80
C LEU A 73 -9.09 -11.03 5.38
N SER A 74 -8.39 -10.03 4.85
CA SER A 74 -8.50 -9.64 3.44
C SER A 74 -7.91 -10.70 2.50
N ASP A 75 -8.35 -10.69 1.23
CA ASP A 75 -7.86 -11.61 0.20
C ASP A 75 -6.31 -11.55 0.07
N SER A 76 -5.70 -10.38 0.29
CA SER A 76 -4.25 -10.16 0.26
C SER A 76 -3.52 -10.76 1.46
N GLU A 77 -4.09 -10.68 2.66
CA GLU A 77 -3.52 -11.26 3.88
C GLU A 77 -3.60 -12.79 3.85
N ILE A 78 -4.75 -13.33 3.40
CA ILE A 78 -4.92 -14.76 3.16
C ILE A 78 -3.88 -15.25 2.15
N ALA A 79 -3.73 -14.53 1.03
CA ALA A 79 -2.75 -14.85 0.00
C ALA A 79 -1.31 -14.90 0.54
N ARG A 80 -0.93 -13.89 1.35
CA ARG A 80 0.40 -13.84 1.99
C ARG A 80 0.63 -15.00 2.95
N ARG A 81 -0.37 -15.35 3.78
CA ARG A 81 -0.27 -16.47 4.73
C ARG A 81 -0.17 -17.82 4.03
N GLU A 82 -0.83 -17.98 2.90
CA GLU A 82 -0.83 -19.25 2.15
C GLU A 82 0.25 -19.36 1.07
N GLY A 83 1.04 -18.31 0.85
CA GLY A 83 2.04 -18.29 -0.22
C GLY A 83 1.42 -18.39 -1.62
N CYS A 84 0.24 -17.79 -1.83
CA CYS A 84 -0.43 -17.75 -3.13
C CYS A 84 -0.73 -16.31 -3.58
N SER A 85 -1.28 -16.13 -4.79
CA SER A 85 -1.64 -14.79 -5.27
C SER A 85 -3.00 -14.34 -4.74
N ALA A 86 -3.16 -13.04 -4.50
CA ALA A 86 -4.45 -12.44 -4.10
C ALA A 86 -5.57 -12.73 -5.12
N ALA A 87 -5.22 -12.84 -6.42
CA ALA A 87 -6.14 -13.23 -7.47
C ALA A 87 -6.66 -14.67 -7.29
N ALA A 88 -5.82 -15.60 -6.84
CA ALA A 88 -6.24 -16.98 -6.55
C ALA A 88 -7.22 -17.05 -5.37
N VAL A 89 -7.00 -16.24 -4.33
CA VAL A 89 -7.93 -16.13 -3.19
C VAL A 89 -9.24 -15.47 -3.63
N THR A 90 -9.18 -14.40 -4.43
CA THR A 90 -10.36 -13.74 -4.98
C THR A 90 -11.21 -14.71 -5.80
N ALA A 91 -10.58 -15.49 -6.69
CA ALA A 91 -11.26 -16.48 -7.51
C ALA A 91 -11.89 -17.59 -6.66
N TRP A 92 -11.18 -18.06 -5.65
CA TRP A 92 -11.70 -19.01 -4.67
C TRP A 92 -12.94 -18.47 -3.96
N ARG A 93 -12.85 -17.26 -3.41
CA ARG A 93 -13.93 -16.57 -2.70
C ARG A 93 -15.17 -16.42 -3.58
N ARG A 94 -14.99 -15.94 -4.82
CA ARG A 94 -16.06 -15.77 -5.81
C ARG A 94 -16.74 -17.09 -6.17
N ARG A 95 -15.99 -18.17 -6.36
CA ARG A 95 -16.55 -19.51 -6.65
C ARG A 95 -17.45 -20.03 -5.54
N LEU A 96 -17.20 -19.60 -4.30
CA LEU A 96 -18.00 -19.97 -3.13
C LEU A 96 -19.11 -18.96 -2.80
N GLY A 97 -19.32 -17.94 -3.64
CA GLY A 97 -20.33 -16.89 -3.39
C GLY A 97 -20.05 -16.04 -2.14
N LEU A 98 -18.82 -16.05 -1.64
CA LEU A 98 -18.44 -15.30 -0.45
C LEU A 98 -18.28 -13.82 -0.79
N ALA A 99 -18.89 -12.95 0.01
CA ALA A 99 -18.74 -11.51 -0.13
C ALA A 99 -17.27 -11.09 0.02
N PRO A 100 -16.80 -10.04 -0.67
CA PRO A 100 -15.49 -9.47 -0.35
C PRO A 100 -15.50 -8.98 1.09
N TYR A 101 -14.42 -9.25 1.84
CA TYR A 101 -14.32 -8.79 3.23
C TYR A 101 -14.22 -7.26 3.37
N TYR A 102 -14.09 -6.53 2.26
CA TYR A 102 -14.26 -5.08 2.24
C TYR A 102 -15.73 -4.72 2.49
N ALA A 103 -16.15 -4.73 3.76
CA ALA A 103 -17.44 -4.18 4.16
C ALA A 103 -17.40 -2.67 3.92
N PRO A 104 -18.20 -2.12 2.99
CA PRO A 104 -18.09 -0.73 2.55
C PRO A 104 -18.26 0.33 3.65
N GLY A 105 -18.68 -0.04 4.87
CA GLY A 105 -18.75 0.84 6.04
C GLY A 105 -17.63 0.69 7.08
N ARG A 106 -17.15 -0.54 7.35
CA ARG A 106 -16.15 -0.79 8.41
C ARG A 106 -14.81 -0.11 8.09
N ASP A 107 -14.46 -0.08 6.81
CA ASP A 107 -13.23 0.54 6.35
C ASP A 107 -13.24 2.06 6.49
N LEU A 108 -14.40 2.71 6.40
CA LEU A 108 -14.51 4.17 6.45
C LEU A 108 -14.17 4.70 7.85
N ALA A 109 -14.71 4.07 8.89
CA ALA A 109 -14.43 4.44 10.28
C ALA A 109 -12.94 4.28 10.63
N ILE A 110 -12.33 3.18 10.16
CA ILE A 110 -10.90 2.92 10.35
C ILE A 110 -10.06 3.97 9.59
N ARG A 111 -10.37 4.25 8.31
CA ARG A 111 -9.67 5.28 7.52
C ARG A 111 -9.75 6.65 8.20
N LEU A 112 -10.94 7.04 8.66
CA LEU A 112 -11.15 8.31 9.33
C LEU A 112 -10.35 8.40 10.64
N THR A 113 -10.29 7.30 11.39
CA THR A 113 -9.50 7.21 12.62
C THR A 113 -8.00 7.35 12.33
N LEU A 114 -7.48 6.61 11.34
CA LEU A 114 -6.07 6.70 10.92
C LEU A 114 -5.73 8.10 10.36
N TYR A 115 -6.64 8.70 9.60
CA TYR A 115 -6.51 10.05 9.11
C TYR A 115 -6.45 11.08 10.25
N ARG A 116 -7.32 10.97 11.26
CA ARG A 116 -7.30 11.85 12.44
C ARG A 116 -6.01 11.71 13.26
N LYS A 117 -5.34 10.56 13.19
CA LYS A 117 -3.99 10.35 13.76
C LYS A 117 -2.86 11.00 12.93
N GLY A 118 -3.17 11.66 11.82
CA GLY A 118 -2.19 12.37 10.99
C GLY A 118 -1.46 11.49 9.97
N LEU A 119 -1.88 10.23 9.77
CA LEU A 119 -1.25 9.35 8.79
C LEU A 119 -1.51 9.84 7.37
N THR A 120 -0.51 9.69 6.50
CA THR A 120 -0.61 10.00 5.07
C THR A 120 -1.49 9.00 4.32
N ASP A 121 -1.97 9.39 3.13
CA ASP A 121 -2.77 8.53 2.26
C ASP A 121 -2.07 7.18 1.97
N GLN A 122 -0.73 7.19 1.83
CA GLN A 122 0.05 5.97 1.61
C GLN A 122 0.12 5.08 2.85
N GLN A 123 0.38 5.65 4.03
CA GLN A 123 0.41 4.87 5.28
C GLN A 123 -0.95 4.25 5.60
N ILE A 124 -2.04 4.98 5.36
CA ILE A 124 -3.41 4.45 5.50
C ILE A 124 -3.64 3.29 4.50
N ALA A 125 -3.20 3.46 3.26
CA ALA A 125 -3.30 2.44 2.22
C ALA A 125 -2.54 1.16 2.61
N ASP A 126 -1.31 1.28 3.08
CA ASP A 126 -0.48 0.15 3.52
C ASP A 126 -1.12 -0.56 4.73
N HIS A 127 -1.66 0.21 5.69
CA HIS A 127 -2.35 -0.34 6.85
C HIS A 127 -3.63 -1.11 6.47
N GLN A 128 -4.32 -0.70 5.41
CA GLN A 128 -5.58 -1.34 4.98
C GLN A 128 -5.42 -2.30 3.80
N GLY A 129 -4.21 -2.47 3.27
CA GLY A 129 -3.96 -3.30 2.09
C GLY A 129 -4.69 -2.82 0.83
N ILE A 130 -4.96 -1.52 0.70
CA ILE A 130 -5.59 -0.90 -0.47
C ILE A 130 -4.61 0.04 -1.17
N SER A 131 -4.98 0.53 -2.36
CA SER A 131 -4.11 1.49 -3.07
C SER A 131 -4.18 2.88 -2.45
N GLY A 132 -3.06 3.62 -2.49
CA GLY A 132 -3.02 5.04 -2.11
C GLY A 132 -4.00 5.90 -2.91
N ALA A 133 -4.27 5.54 -4.18
CA ALA A 133 -5.27 6.22 -5.01
C ALA A 133 -6.70 6.03 -4.49
N THR A 134 -7.02 4.85 -3.92
CA THR A 134 -8.31 4.57 -3.28
C THR A 134 -8.50 5.46 -2.05
N VAL A 135 -7.48 5.56 -1.19
CA VAL A 135 -7.51 6.43 -0.01
C VAL A 135 -7.62 7.90 -0.41
N ARG A 136 -6.83 8.35 -1.39
CA ARG A 136 -6.90 9.70 -1.94
C ARG A 136 -8.31 10.04 -2.42
N SER A 137 -8.93 9.14 -3.20
CA SER A 137 -10.28 9.34 -3.73
C SER A 137 -11.32 9.40 -2.61
N TRP A 138 -11.21 8.51 -1.62
CA TRP A 138 -12.05 8.54 -0.42
C TRP A 138 -11.93 9.87 0.33
N ARG A 139 -10.69 10.33 0.57
CA ARG A 139 -10.39 11.59 1.26
C ARG A 139 -10.98 12.79 0.54
N ILE A 140 -10.82 12.87 -0.79
CA ILE A 140 -11.38 13.95 -1.62
C ILE A 140 -12.91 13.97 -1.56
N LYS A 141 -13.57 12.80 -1.65
CA LYS A 141 -15.03 12.69 -1.56
C LYS A 141 -15.59 13.24 -0.23
N LEU A 142 -14.81 13.14 0.84
CA LEU A 142 -15.17 13.67 2.16
C LEU A 142 -14.70 15.11 2.41
N GLY A 143 -14.08 15.78 1.43
CA GLY A 143 -13.57 17.14 1.59
C GLY A 143 -12.40 17.25 2.58
N LEU A 144 -11.69 16.16 2.85
CA LEU A 144 -10.62 16.12 3.84
C LEU A 144 -9.30 16.65 3.23
N ALA A 145 -8.57 17.48 3.99
CA ALA A 145 -7.27 18.01 3.58
C ALA A 145 -6.21 16.90 3.44
N VAL A 146 -5.12 17.12 2.71
CA VAL A 146 -4.04 16.13 2.61
C VAL A 146 -3.25 16.09 3.91
N ASN A 147 -3.19 14.93 4.57
CA ASN A 147 -2.20 14.68 5.61
C ASN A 147 -0.82 14.61 4.96
N ARG A 148 0.03 15.58 5.27
CA ARG A 148 1.41 15.58 4.84
C ARG A 148 2.21 14.87 5.92
N SER A 149 3.02 13.89 5.53
CA SER A 149 3.97 13.29 6.48
C SER A 149 4.71 14.44 7.16
N PRO A 150 4.86 14.43 8.49
CA PRO A 150 5.93 15.19 9.10
C PRO A 150 7.17 14.79 8.32
N ASP A 151 7.73 15.75 7.59
CA ASP A 151 8.95 15.54 6.84
C ASP A 151 9.97 15.21 7.94
N GLU A 152 10.31 13.94 8.17
CA GLU A 152 11.16 13.53 9.30
C GLU A 152 12.52 14.26 9.25
N THR A 153 12.93 14.65 8.03
CA THR A 153 14.12 15.46 7.77
C THR A 153 13.93 16.95 8.08
N HIS A 154 12.74 17.38 8.49
CA HIS A 154 12.38 18.78 8.76
C HIS A 154 13.29 19.47 9.78
N PRO A 155 13.58 18.89 10.97
CA PRO A 155 14.41 19.55 11.96
C PRO A 155 15.82 19.76 11.41
N VAL A 156 16.36 18.74 10.72
CA VAL A 156 17.70 18.78 10.11
C VAL A 156 17.75 19.82 8.99
N ARG A 157 16.76 19.86 8.09
CA ARG A 157 16.71 20.87 7.01
C ARG A 157 16.62 22.28 7.56
N LEU A 158 15.79 22.48 8.59
CA LEU A 158 15.63 23.78 9.23
C LEU A 158 16.90 24.24 9.94
N GLN A 159 17.61 23.32 10.61
CA GLN A 159 18.90 23.62 11.22
C GLN A 159 19.94 24.01 10.17
N LEU A 160 20.13 23.19 9.13
CA LEU A 160 21.08 23.50 8.04
C LEU A 160 20.76 24.84 7.35
N TYR A 161 19.48 25.17 7.21
CA TYR A 161 19.05 26.47 6.71
C TYR A 161 19.41 27.63 7.66
N ARG A 162 19.21 27.46 8.98
CA ARG A 162 19.62 28.44 10.01
C ARG A 162 21.13 28.62 10.07
N ASP A 163 21.89 27.58 9.78
CA ASP A 163 23.35 27.61 9.66
C ASP A 163 23.83 28.36 8.38
N GLY A 164 22.91 28.90 7.58
CA GLY A 164 23.22 29.72 6.41
C GLY A 164 23.53 28.94 5.13
N LEU A 165 23.34 27.62 5.12
CA LEU A 165 23.60 26.83 3.91
C LEU A 165 22.58 27.16 2.82
N SER A 166 23.06 27.19 1.57
CA SER A 166 22.22 27.30 0.38
C SER A 166 21.45 26.01 0.09
N ASP A 167 20.36 26.11 -0.68
CA ASP A 167 19.53 24.98 -1.09
C ASP A 167 20.36 23.82 -1.71
N VAL A 168 21.42 24.14 -2.45
CA VAL A 168 22.34 23.16 -3.08
C VAL A 168 23.21 22.46 -2.04
N GLN A 169 23.72 23.18 -1.05
CA GLN A 169 24.54 22.61 0.02
C GLN A 169 23.72 21.70 0.93
N ILE A 170 22.50 22.12 1.29
CA ILE A 170 21.56 21.30 2.07
C ILE A 170 21.22 20.01 1.29
N ALA A 171 20.90 20.15 0.00
CA ALA A 171 20.60 19.03 -0.88
C ALA A 171 21.74 18.01 -0.94
N ARG A 172 22.97 18.48 -1.18
CA ARG A 172 24.17 17.63 -1.19
C ARG A 172 24.36 16.91 0.14
N ARG A 173 24.19 17.60 1.27
CA ARG A 173 24.38 17.02 2.61
C ARG A 173 23.33 15.97 2.98
N GLN A 174 22.13 16.06 2.43
CA GLN A 174 21.04 15.12 2.68
C GLN A 174 20.86 14.06 1.58
N GLY A 175 21.65 14.10 0.51
CA GLY A 175 21.49 13.17 -0.62
C GLY A 175 20.15 13.34 -1.36
N VAL A 176 19.60 14.57 -1.41
CA VAL A 176 18.36 14.87 -2.12
C VAL A 176 18.59 15.91 -3.22
N ALA A 177 17.66 16.04 -4.16
CA ALA A 177 17.76 17.05 -5.21
C ALA A 177 17.52 18.47 -4.68
N ALA A 178 18.23 19.47 -5.23
CA ALA A 178 18.14 20.88 -4.81
C ALA A 178 16.73 21.48 -4.99
N ASN A 179 15.99 21.06 -6.02
CA ASN A 179 14.60 21.46 -6.23
C ASN A 179 13.67 21.00 -5.08
N SER A 180 13.95 19.86 -4.44
CA SER A 180 13.21 19.36 -3.27
C SER A 180 13.42 20.27 -2.08
N ILE A 181 14.66 20.73 -1.82
CA ILE A 181 14.95 21.72 -0.77
C ILE A 181 14.30 23.07 -1.09
N GLY A 182 14.43 23.57 -2.33
CA GLY A 182 13.78 24.82 -2.73
C GLY A 182 12.26 24.77 -2.59
N SER A 183 11.63 23.62 -2.86
CA SER A 183 10.18 23.42 -2.67
C SER A 183 9.81 23.24 -1.19
N TRP A 184 10.65 22.58 -0.40
CA TRP A 184 10.50 22.51 1.07
C TRP A 184 10.55 23.91 1.70
N ARG A 185 11.50 24.74 1.27
CA ARG A 185 11.73 26.11 1.71
C ARG A 185 10.57 27.04 1.35
N ARG A 186 10.15 27.04 0.08
CA ARG A 186 9.00 27.83 -0.41
C ARG A 186 7.70 27.50 0.31
N ARG A 187 7.43 26.21 0.56
CA ARG A 187 6.26 25.76 1.32
C ARG A 187 6.22 26.28 2.77
N ARG A 188 7.34 26.78 3.28
CA ARG A 188 7.50 27.32 4.64
C ARG A 188 7.74 28.81 4.66
N ASN A 189 7.58 29.50 3.52
CA ASN A 189 7.81 30.94 3.39
C ASN A 189 9.21 31.37 3.85
N LEU A 190 10.21 30.50 3.71
CA LEU A 190 11.60 30.81 4.01
C LEU A 190 12.24 31.49 2.79
N ALA A 191 12.96 32.61 3.01
CA ALA A 191 13.69 33.31 1.95
C ALA A 191 14.78 32.41 1.36
N ARG A 192 15.29 32.72 0.16
CA ARG A 192 16.44 31.97 -0.36
C ARG A 192 17.66 32.38 0.45
N ASN A 193 18.40 31.42 1.01
CA ASN A 193 19.78 31.65 1.41
C ASN A 193 20.57 31.88 0.11
N VAL A 194 20.62 33.14 -0.32
CA VAL A 194 21.75 33.61 -1.10
C VAL A 194 22.93 33.40 -0.17
N ALA A 195 23.74 32.38 -0.46
CA ALA A 195 25.00 32.25 0.24
C ALA A 195 25.60 33.64 0.20
N VAL A 196 25.73 34.29 1.36
CA VAL A 196 26.66 35.38 1.45
C VAL A 196 27.92 34.67 1.04
N THR A 197 28.39 34.96 -0.17
CA THR A 197 29.73 34.62 -0.58
C THR A 197 30.56 35.46 0.37
N VAL A 198 30.67 35.01 1.63
CA VAL A 198 31.68 35.46 2.54
C VAL A 198 32.88 35.10 1.72
N ALA A 199 33.53 36.13 1.16
CA ALA A 199 34.83 36.01 0.57
C ALA A 199 35.76 35.59 1.70
N ARG A 200 35.58 34.36 2.19
CA ARG A 200 36.61 33.61 2.85
C ARG A 200 37.59 33.40 1.73
N ALA A 201 38.58 34.30 1.70
CA ALA A 201 39.85 34.07 1.07
C ALA A 201 40.28 32.65 1.49
N ALA A 202 39.98 31.68 0.62
CA ALA A 202 40.63 30.40 0.67
C ALA A 202 42.03 30.65 0.11
N PRO A 203 43.09 30.43 0.89
CA PRO A 203 44.43 30.34 0.32
C PRO A 203 44.46 29.12 -0.60
N ASP A 204 44.97 29.31 -1.81
CA ASP A 204 45.31 28.28 -2.80
C ASP A 204 44.19 27.36 -3.30
N SER A 205 43.52 27.80 -4.37
CA SER A 205 42.97 26.87 -5.36
C SER A 205 43.25 27.37 -6.78
N ASP A 206 44.25 26.74 -7.38
CA ASP A 206 44.52 26.47 -8.80
C ASP A 206 43.78 27.34 -9.86
N PRO A 207 44.49 28.20 -10.62
CA PRO A 207 43.90 29.13 -11.59
C PRO A 207 43.39 28.52 -12.92
N ALA A 208 43.37 27.19 -13.09
CA ALA A 208 43.14 26.58 -14.41
C ALA A 208 41.66 26.36 -14.86
N ALA A 209 40.64 26.71 -14.07
CA ALA A 209 39.23 26.41 -14.44
C ALA A 209 38.33 27.64 -14.42
N ARG A 210 38.55 28.59 -15.35
CA ARG A 210 37.67 29.75 -15.57
C ARG A 210 36.90 29.58 -16.89
N ILE A 211 35.68 29.05 -16.81
CA ILE A 211 34.72 29.08 -17.93
C ILE A 211 34.02 30.46 -17.90
N PRO A 212 33.97 31.22 -19.01
CA PRO A 212 33.31 32.52 -19.04
C PRO A 212 31.78 32.37 -18.99
N ASN A 213 31.18 33.23 -18.17
CA ASN A 213 29.75 33.32 -17.90
C ASN A 213 29.05 34.05 -19.05
N LEU A 214 27.97 33.47 -19.60
CA LEU A 214 27.08 34.12 -20.57
C LEU A 214 25.99 34.94 -19.84
N PRO A 215 25.56 36.08 -20.41
CA PRO A 215 24.55 36.93 -19.78
C PRO A 215 23.17 36.30 -19.89
N VAL A 216 22.51 36.12 -18.73
CA VAL A 216 21.09 35.74 -18.65
C VAL A 216 20.24 36.99 -18.87
N VAL A 217 19.51 37.00 -19.98
CA VAL A 217 18.53 38.04 -20.34
C VAL A 217 17.41 38.05 -19.30
N GLY A 218 17.17 39.22 -18.69
CA GLY A 218 16.15 39.41 -17.65
C GLY A 218 14.74 39.42 -18.24
N ALA A 219 13.91 38.47 -17.80
CA ALA A 219 12.46 38.57 -17.95
C ALA A 219 11.92 39.60 -16.94
N ASP A 220 11.08 40.51 -17.43
CA ASP A 220 10.55 41.65 -16.70
C ASP A 220 9.68 41.22 -15.51
N LYS A 221 10.26 41.34 -14.31
CA LYS A 221 9.71 40.91 -13.02
C LYS A 221 8.37 41.61 -12.70
N ARG A 222 8.13 42.78 -13.28
CA ARG A 222 6.93 43.59 -13.05
C ARG A 222 5.66 42.96 -13.62
N ALA A 223 5.74 42.23 -14.73
CA ALA A 223 4.59 41.56 -15.32
C ALA A 223 4.11 40.38 -14.48
N THR A 224 5.05 39.62 -13.90
CA THR A 224 4.75 38.45 -13.06
C THR A 224 4.14 38.84 -11.71
N ASP A 225 4.52 39.98 -11.16
CA ASP A 225 4.00 40.46 -9.87
C ASP A 225 2.56 41.00 -9.98
N LEU A 226 2.18 41.59 -11.12
CA LEU A 226 0.82 42.09 -11.36
C LEU A 226 -0.21 40.97 -11.56
N LEU A 227 0.16 39.90 -12.29
CA LEU A 227 -0.71 38.72 -12.45
C LEU A 227 -1.03 38.05 -11.10
N ASN A 228 -0.03 37.94 -10.23
CA ASN A 228 -0.18 37.34 -8.90
C ASN A 228 -1.01 38.19 -7.92
N ALA A 229 -1.19 39.49 -8.18
CA ALA A 229 -2.04 40.36 -7.35
C ALA A 229 -3.53 40.23 -7.72
N ALA A 230 -3.84 40.17 -9.02
CA ALA A 230 -5.20 40.00 -9.51
C ALA A 230 -5.80 38.65 -9.11
N GLU A 231 -5.04 37.56 -9.21
CA GLU A 231 -5.50 36.22 -8.78
C GLU A 231 -5.81 36.16 -7.28
N ARG A 232 -5.04 36.87 -6.44
CA ARG A 232 -5.29 36.95 -4.98
C ARG A 232 -6.57 37.72 -4.66
N ALA A 233 -6.89 38.78 -5.41
CA ALA A 233 -8.12 39.53 -5.22
C ALA A 233 -9.37 38.71 -5.58
N VAL A 234 -9.32 37.92 -6.65
CA VAL A 234 -10.42 37.02 -7.06
C VAL A 234 -10.67 35.93 -6.02
N LEU A 235 -9.60 35.29 -5.52
CA LEU A 235 -9.72 34.27 -4.48
C LEU A 235 -10.27 34.83 -3.16
N HIS A 236 -9.88 36.05 -2.78
CA HIS A 236 -10.44 36.71 -1.59
C HIS A 236 -11.93 37.05 -1.77
N GLY A 237 -12.34 37.50 -2.96
CA GLY A 237 -13.75 37.74 -3.29
C GLY A 237 -14.61 36.48 -3.20
N LEU A 238 -14.10 35.35 -3.72
CA LEU A 238 -14.79 34.05 -3.63
C LEU A 238 -14.88 33.56 -2.18
N VAL A 239 -13.81 33.66 -1.38
CA VAL A 239 -13.85 33.27 0.03
C VAL A 239 -14.82 34.14 0.84
N THR A 240 -15.00 35.41 0.46
CA THR A 240 -15.95 36.31 1.11
C THR A 240 -17.39 35.98 0.73
N LEU A 241 -17.65 35.64 -0.54
CA LEU A 241 -18.97 35.19 -1.02
C LEU A 241 -19.44 33.87 -0.39
N TYR A 242 -18.50 33.01 0.00
CA TYR A 242 -18.80 31.71 0.63
C TYR A 242 -18.67 31.70 2.17
N ARG A 243 -18.50 32.87 2.80
CA ARG A 243 -18.34 33.00 4.27
C ARG A 243 -19.60 33.41 5.03
N HIS A 244 -20.73 33.60 4.37
CA HIS A 244 -21.99 33.77 5.08
C HIS A 244 -22.70 32.44 5.26
N ASP A 245 -22.80 32.05 6.53
CA ASP A 245 -23.82 31.20 7.16
C ASP A 245 -25.02 30.88 6.26
N SER A 246 -24.84 29.94 5.32
CA SER A 246 -25.99 29.23 4.79
C SER A 246 -26.47 28.34 5.93
N PRO A 247 -27.68 28.57 6.49
CA PRO A 247 -28.19 27.73 7.55
C PRO A 247 -28.16 26.28 7.06
N PRO A 248 -27.86 25.31 7.95
CA PRO A 248 -27.90 23.91 7.59
C PRO A 248 -29.25 23.63 6.95
N ILE A 249 -29.23 23.08 5.74
CA ILE A 249 -30.45 22.61 5.06
C ILE A 249 -31.14 21.69 6.06
N PRO A 250 -32.38 22.00 6.49
CA PRO A 250 -33.09 21.15 7.43
C PRO A 250 -33.10 19.72 6.88
N GLU A 251 -32.79 18.71 7.71
CA GLU A 251 -32.68 17.31 7.27
C GLU A 251 -33.93 16.83 6.50
N ASP A 252 -35.10 17.42 6.81
CA ASP A 252 -36.36 17.20 6.09
C ASP A 252 -36.31 17.63 4.61
N LEU A 253 -35.62 18.71 4.27
CA LEU A 253 -35.57 19.21 2.88
C LEU A 253 -34.67 18.34 2.00
N ALA A 254 -33.55 17.83 2.53
CA ALA A 254 -32.69 16.90 1.81
C ALA A 254 -33.42 15.57 1.52
N GLY A 255 -34.22 15.09 2.47
CA GLY A 255 -35.09 13.93 2.28
C GLY A 255 -36.16 14.16 1.21
N ARG A 256 -36.80 15.33 1.21
CA ARG A 256 -37.86 15.68 0.23
C ARG A 256 -37.32 15.84 -1.20
N ILE A 257 -36.11 16.38 -1.38
CA ILE A 257 -35.46 16.47 -2.69
C ILE A 257 -35.12 15.08 -3.24
N MET A 258 -34.62 14.17 -2.39
CA MET A 258 -34.33 12.79 -2.81
C MET A 258 -35.61 12.02 -3.16
N ALA A 259 -36.67 12.17 -2.36
CA ALA A 259 -37.96 11.53 -2.63
C ALA A 259 -38.63 12.02 -3.92
N ALA A 260 -38.57 13.34 -4.21
CA ALA A 260 -39.10 13.92 -5.44
C ALA A 260 -38.38 13.40 -6.69
N ARG A 261 -37.07 13.15 -6.59
CA ARG A 261 -36.26 12.62 -7.69
C ARG A 261 -36.59 11.16 -8.00
N VAL A 262 -36.75 10.32 -6.97
CA VAL A 262 -37.19 8.93 -7.12
C VAL A 262 -38.59 8.86 -7.75
N ALA A 263 -39.50 9.77 -7.37
CA ALA A 263 -40.85 9.82 -7.93
C ALA A 263 -40.88 10.22 -9.43
N GLN A 264 -39.89 10.99 -9.92
CA GLN A 264 -39.77 11.34 -11.33
C GLN A 264 -39.21 10.18 -12.17
N GLU A 265 -38.30 9.37 -11.62
CA GLU A 265 -37.74 8.21 -12.32
C GLU A 265 -38.73 7.05 -12.48
N VAL A 266 -39.76 6.97 -11.62
CA VAL A 266 -40.80 5.93 -11.71
C VAL A 266 -41.92 6.29 -12.72
N ARG A 267 -41.97 7.55 -13.18
CA ARG A 267 -42.97 8.02 -14.15
C ARG A 267 -42.43 8.15 -15.59
N ALA A 268 -41.13 7.96 -15.79
CA ALA A 268 -40.47 7.93 -17.09
C ALA A 268 -40.28 6.48 -17.55
#